data_AF-A0A367KE43-F1
#
_entry.id   AF-A0A367KE43-F1
#
_cell.length_a   1.000
_cell.length_b   1.000
_cell.length_c   1.000
_cell.angle_alpha   90.00
_cell.angle_beta   90.00
_cell.angle_gamma   90.00
#
_symmetry.space_group_name_H-M   'P 1'
#
loop_
_entity.id
_entity.type
_entity.pdbx_description
1 polymer ?
#
loop_
_entity_poly.entity_id
_entity_poly.type
_entity_poly.pdbx_seq_one_letter_code
_entity_poly.pdbx_strand_id
1 'polypeptide(L)'
;MTQSNENTMTALDYIQKQEELEREAREALPGKFEKCTFPLGYIRQPVYACKTCDSLSGMCYSCSMSCHADHELLELFAKRHFRCDCGLLDKFDNHPCSLTIPAKKIIKTNDENKYNHNFRGFYCRCGQLYDPEKEEGTMFQCITCEDWFHEQCIGNCLEAYKSNDIEFLFNEEKTHEPEEDEDAGRSLLEIGMEQLERIERVQVIESLMAYKDLANDLKSYFSSFKNSGKIVTKEDINDFFAVSEFNLIY
;
A
#
# COMPACT_ATOMS: atom_id res chain seq x y z
N MET A 1 38.65 0.18 -26.28
CA MET A 1 37.81 1.33 -25.88
C MET A 1 36.40 1.05 -26.34
N THR A 2 35.54 0.59 -25.44
CA THR A 2 34.10 0.44 -25.66
C THR A 2 33.46 0.88 -24.35
N GLN A 3 33.23 2.18 -24.21
CA GLN A 3 32.33 2.69 -23.18
C GLN A 3 30.93 2.21 -23.56
N SER A 4 30.44 1.20 -22.84
CA SER A 4 29.03 0.83 -22.84
C SER A 4 28.22 2.03 -22.36
N ASN A 5 27.38 2.57 -23.24
CA ASN A 5 26.50 3.68 -22.97
C ASN A 5 25.38 3.20 -22.03
N GLU A 6 25.54 3.38 -20.72
CA GLU A 6 24.57 2.97 -19.68
C GLU A 6 23.22 3.71 -19.75
N ASN A 7 23.06 4.66 -20.68
CA ASN A 7 21.87 5.54 -20.78
C ASN A 7 21.03 5.35 -22.05
N THR A 8 21.25 4.30 -22.84
CA THR A 8 20.43 4.00 -24.02
C THR A 8 19.56 2.78 -23.79
N MET A 9 18.24 2.99 -23.73
CA MET A 9 17.23 1.94 -23.56
C MET A 9 16.29 1.95 -24.77
N THR A 10 15.92 0.78 -25.29
CA THR A 10 14.97 0.71 -26.41
C THR A 10 13.53 0.84 -25.90
N ALA A 11 12.59 1.17 -26.79
CA ALA A 11 11.17 1.25 -26.42
C ALA A 11 10.61 -0.08 -25.90
N LEU A 12 11.13 -1.22 -26.40
CA LEU A 12 10.75 -2.55 -25.90
C LEU A 12 11.29 -2.79 -24.50
N ASP A 13 12.56 -2.42 -24.24
CA ASP A 13 13.16 -2.55 -22.92
C ASP A 13 12.44 -1.67 -21.88
N TYR A 14 11.96 -0.48 -22.27
CA TYR A 14 11.15 0.39 -21.40
C TYR A 14 9.82 -0.27 -21.00
N ILE A 15 9.09 -0.82 -21.97
CA ILE A 15 7.80 -1.49 -21.71
C ILE A 15 8.02 -2.70 -20.80
N GLN A 16 9.02 -3.53 -21.09
CA GLN A 16 9.33 -4.70 -20.26
C GLN A 16 9.72 -4.30 -18.83
N LYS A 17 10.51 -3.23 -18.68
CA LYS A 17 10.90 -2.72 -17.36
C LYS A 17 9.68 -2.19 -16.59
N GLN A 18 8.76 -1.52 -17.28
CA GLN A 18 7.54 -1.03 -16.66
C GLN A 18 6.59 -2.16 -16.23
N GLU A 19 6.40 -3.18 -17.07
CA GLU A 19 5.64 -4.39 -16.71
C GLU A 19 6.24 -5.13 -15.51
N GLU A 20 7.57 -5.16 -15.41
CA GLU A 20 8.28 -5.77 -14.28
C GLU A 20 8.06 -4.97 -12.99
N LEU A 21 8.18 -3.64 -13.02
CA LEU A 21 7.90 -2.78 -11.87
C LEU A 21 6.43 -2.88 -11.44
N GLU A 22 5.50 -2.94 -12.40
CA GLU A 22 4.07 -3.16 -12.14
C GLU A 22 3.83 -4.54 -11.50
N ARG A 23 4.60 -5.57 -11.86
CA ARG A 23 4.52 -6.89 -11.21
C ARG A 23 5.05 -6.86 -9.78
N GLU A 24 6.21 -6.28 -9.55
CA GLU A 24 6.80 -6.17 -8.21
C GLU A 24 5.89 -5.38 -7.26
N ALA A 25 5.31 -4.28 -7.72
CA ALA A 25 4.36 -3.49 -6.95
C ALA A 25 3.09 -4.28 -6.58
N ARG A 26 2.60 -5.13 -7.49
CA ARG A 26 1.43 -6.01 -7.24
C ARG A 26 1.72 -7.07 -6.18
N GLU A 27 2.90 -7.69 -6.21
CA GLU A 27 3.27 -8.72 -5.23
C GLU A 27 3.44 -8.13 -3.82
N ALA A 28 3.87 -6.88 -3.72
CA ALA A 28 4.03 -6.18 -2.46
C ALA A 28 2.73 -5.65 -1.85
N LEU A 29 1.68 -5.40 -2.66
CA LEU A 29 0.44 -4.76 -2.25
C LEU A 29 -0.78 -5.67 -2.54
N PRO A 30 -1.13 -6.59 -1.62
CA PRO A 30 -2.09 -7.65 -1.89
C PRO A 30 -3.56 -7.21 -1.93
N GLY A 31 -3.90 -5.98 -1.56
CA GLY A 31 -5.30 -5.53 -1.53
C GLY A 31 -5.50 -4.02 -1.61
N LYS A 32 -6.75 -3.63 -1.88
CA LYS A 32 -7.16 -2.22 -2.03
C LYS A 32 -6.99 -1.46 -0.72
N PHE A 33 -6.45 -0.25 -0.82
CA PHE A 33 -6.21 0.64 0.33
C PHE A 33 -6.95 1.98 0.24
N GLU A 34 -8.01 2.08 -0.55
CA GLU A 34 -8.75 3.33 -0.76
C GLU A 34 -9.69 3.71 0.40
N LYS A 35 -10.02 2.75 1.28
CA LYS A 35 -11.02 2.93 2.35
C LYS A 35 -10.41 2.63 3.71
N CYS A 36 -10.54 3.57 4.65
CA CYS A 36 -10.20 3.32 6.05
C CYS A 36 -11.26 2.40 6.68
N THR A 37 -10.84 1.49 7.57
CA THR A 37 -11.76 0.57 8.26
C THR A 37 -12.49 1.20 9.46
N PHE A 38 -12.17 2.45 9.82
CA PHE A 38 -12.82 3.13 10.95
C PHE A 38 -14.37 3.11 10.94
N PRO A 39 -15.06 3.26 9.79
CA PRO A 39 -16.53 3.17 9.74
C PRO A 39 -17.09 1.79 10.08
N LEU A 40 -16.28 0.73 9.91
CA LEU A 40 -16.68 -0.65 10.22
C LEU A 40 -16.76 -0.91 11.73
N GLY A 41 -16.29 0.03 12.57
CA GLY A 41 -16.30 -0.08 14.02
C GLY A 41 -15.14 -0.92 14.54
N TYR A 42 -15.41 -1.69 15.59
CA TYR A 42 -14.42 -2.60 16.19
C TYR A 42 -14.51 -3.96 15.49
N ILE A 43 -13.44 -4.30 14.80
CA ILE A 43 -13.33 -5.52 14.01
C ILE A 43 -12.01 -6.20 14.30
N ARG A 44 -11.89 -7.48 13.96
CA ARG A 44 -10.59 -8.14 13.91
C ARG A 44 -9.92 -7.79 12.58
N GLN A 45 -8.77 -7.13 12.61
CA GLN A 45 -8.07 -6.64 11.41
C GLN A 45 -6.56 -6.58 11.65
N PRO A 46 -5.72 -6.61 10.59
CA PRO A 46 -4.31 -6.26 10.72
C PRO A 46 -4.15 -4.81 11.21
N VAL A 47 -3.29 -4.61 12.19
CA VAL A 47 -3.02 -3.30 12.81
C VAL A 47 -1.55 -2.95 12.65
N TYR A 48 -1.29 -1.67 12.38
CA TYR A 48 0.05 -1.13 12.24
C TYR A 48 0.26 0.01 13.24
N ALA A 49 1.38 0.01 13.96
CA ALA A 49 1.83 1.16 14.74
C ALA A 49 2.85 1.96 13.93
N CYS A 50 2.93 3.26 14.21
CA CYS A 50 3.92 4.14 13.60
C CYS A 50 5.03 4.41 14.62
N LYS A 51 6.29 4.14 14.27
CA LYS A 51 7.44 4.51 15.11
C LYS A 51 7.79 5.98 14.97
N THR A 52 7.54 6.56 13.79
CA THR A 52 7.85 7.97 13.49
C THR A 52 6.93 8.93 14.25
N CYS A 53 5.64 8.61 14.37
CA CYS A 53 4.68 9.40 15.15
C CYS A 53 4.72 8.90 16.60
N ASP A 54 5.27 9.69 17.53
CA ASP A 54 5.45 9.32 18.94
C ASP A 54 4.13 9.28 19.70
N SER A 55 3.31 8.26 19.42
CA SER A 55 2.00 8.04 20.03
C SER A 55 1.67 6.55 20.13
N LEU A 56 1.08 6.14 21.25
CA LEU A 56 0.49 4.80 21.41
C LEU A 56 -0.80 4.72 20.59
N SER A 57 -0.66 4.41 19.31
CA SER A 57 -1.73 4.47 18.30
C SER A 57 -1.60 3.34 17.29
N GLY A 58 -2.74 2.83 16.80
CA GLY A 58 -2.78 1.82 15.75
C GLY A 58 -3.65 2.22 14.56
N MET A 59 -3.23 1.87 13.36
CA MET A 59 -3.95 2.14 12.12
C MET A 59 -4.24 0.87 11.35
N CYS A 60 -5.22 0.92 10.44
CA CYS A 60 -5.53 -0.19 9.53
C CYS A 60 -4.57 -0.22 8.34
N TYR A 61 -4.55 -1.35 7.62
CA TYR A 61 -3.79 -1.56 6.38
C TYR A 61 -3.90 -0.39 5.38
N SER A 62 -5.11 0.12 5.15
CA SER A 62 -5.29 1.22 4.20
C SER A 62 -4.58 2.50 4.62
N CYS A 63 -4.57 2.81 5.92
CA CYS A 63 -3.93 4.01 6.45
C CYS A 63 -2.41 3.87 6.52
N SER A 64 -1.88 2.66 6.74
CA SER A 64 -0.43 2.44 6.65
C SER A 64 0.10 2.76 5.26
N MET A 65 -0.70 2.52 4.21
CA MET A 65 -0.30 2.83 2.84
C MET A 65 -0.63 4.27 2.44
N SER A 66 -1.85 4.76 2.66
CA SER A 66 -2.22 6.07 2.12
C SER A 66 -1.85 7.28 2.97
N CYS A 67 -1.60 7.08 4.26
CA CYS A 67 -1.31 8.20 5.19
C CYS A 67 0.11 8.11 5.78
N HIS A 68 0.69 6.91 5.82
CA HIS A 68 1.96 6.65 6.50
C HIS A 68 2.96 5.84 5.65
N ALA A 69 2.84 5.86 4.32
CA ALA A 69 3.75 5.14 3.42
C ALA A 69 5.23 5.51 3.64
N ASP A 70 5.51 6.77 3.95
CA ASP A 70 6.87 7.29 4.13
C ASP A 70 7.39 7.18 5.57
N HIS A 71 6.63 6.55 6.47
CA HIS A 71 7.00 6.40 7.89
C HIS A 71 7.53 5.01 8.20
N GLU A 72 8.29 4.90 9.28
CA GLU A 72 8.70 3.61 9.80
C GLU A 72 7.53 2.97 10.57
N LEU A 73 7.01 1.86 10.04
CA LEU A 73 5.84 1.17 10.58
C LEU A 73 6.23 -0.14 11.28
N LEU A 74 5.42 -0.51 12.26
CA LEU A 74 5.45 -1.80 12.94
C LEU A 74 4.15 -2.54 12.65
N GLU A 75 4.25 -3.68 11.99
CA GLU A 75 3.11 -4.60 11.87
C GLU A 75 2.85 -5.26 13.24
N LEU A 76 1.62 -5.10 13.75
CA LEU A 76 1.17 -5.70 15.01
C LEU A 76 0.31 -6.95 14.79
N PHE A 77 0.25 -7.42 13.54
CA PHE A 77 -0.61 -8.50 13.07
C PHE A 77 -2.10 -8.23 13.35
N ALA A 78 -2.92 -9.27 13.26
CA ALA A 78 -4.34 -9.16 13.57
C ALA A 78 -4.57 -8.91 15.07
N LYS A 79 -5.33 -7.86 15.39
CA LYS A 79 -5.85 -7.59 16.75
C LYS A 79 -7.36 -7.78 16.73
N ARG A 80 -7.94 -8.37 17.79
CA ARG A 80 -9.39 -8.48 17.93
C ARG A 80 -9.96 -7.16 18.43
N HIS A 81 -11.16 -6.83 17.98
CA HIS A 81 -11.92 -5.69 18.50
C HIS A 81 -11.12 -4.38 18.48
N PHE A 82 -10.48 -4.08 17.34
CA PHE A 82 -9.67 -2.87 17.18
C PHE A 82 -10.29 -1.96 16.11
N ARG A 83 -10.26 -0.66 16.37
CA ARG A 83 -10.73 0.36 15.45
C ARG A 83 -9.58 1.30 15.08
N CYS A 84 -9.43 1.58 13.79
CA CYS A 84 -8.33 2.40 13.27
C CYS A 84 -8.28 3.79 13.93
N ASP A 85 -7.16 4.15 14.56
CA ASP A 85 -7.00 5.49 15.12
C ASP A 85 -6.85 6.50 13.99
N CYS A 86 -5.89 6.36 13.07
CA CYS A 86 -5.50 7.36 12.04
C CYS A 86 -6.01 8.78 12.39
N GLY A 87 -6.68 9.59 11.57
CA GLY A 87 -7.07 10.97 11.94
C GLY A 87 -8.08 11.21 13.08
N LEU A 88 -7.90 10.61 14.26
CA LEU A 88 -8.50 10.98 15.54
C LEU A 88 -7.64 12.03 16.26
N LEU A 89 -8.24 12.70 17.25
CA LEU A 89 -7.52 13.65 18.10
C LEU A 89 -6.56 12.89 19.04
N ASP A 90 -5.41 13.49 19.34
CA ASP A 90 -4.31 12.97 20.16
C ASP A 90 -3.67 11.67 19.64
N LYS A 91 -3.86 11.39 18.34
CA LYS A 91 -3.29 10.24 17.63
C LYS A 91 -2.52 10.74 16.42
N PHE A 92 -1.36 10.12 16.14
CA PHE A 92 -0.52 10.43 14.97
C PHE A 92 -0.32 11.93 14.73
N ASP A 93 0.07 12.66 15.79
CA ASP A 93 0.31 14.11 15.78
C ASP A 93 -0.88 14.97 15.31
N ASN A 94 -2.11 14.45 15.43
CA ASN A 94 -3.34 15.07 14.95
C ASN A 94 -3.42 15.25 13.42
N HIS A 95 -2.65 14.48 12.65
CA HIS A 95 -2.76 14.49 11.20
C HIS A 95 -4.09 13.89 10.74
N PRO A 96 -4.85 14.58 9.87
CA PRO A 96 -6.14 14.07 9.39
C PRO A 96 -5.96 12.84 8.50
N CYS A 97 -6.95 11.94 8.54
CA CYS A 97 -7.00 10.77 7.67
C CYS A 97 -7.41 11.16 6.25
N SER A 98 -6.60 10.81 5.24
CA SER A 98 -6.92 11.07 3.83
C SER A 98 -8.08 10.23 3.30
N LEU A 99 -8.32 9.04 3.89
CA LEU A 99 -9.26 8.04 3.34
C LEU A 99 -10.66 8.10 3.95
N THR A 100 -10.87 8.78 5.09
CA THR A 100 -12.18 8.82 5.76
C THR A 100 -12.25 9.98 6.75
N ILE A 101 -13.20 10.89 6.51
CA ILE A 101 -13.33 12.17 7.22
C ILE A 101 -14.73 12.36 7.88
N PRO A 102 -15.87 11.84 7.37
CA PRO A 102 -17.17 12.16 7.94
C PRO A 102 -17.42 11.62 9.37
N ALA A 103 -17.18 10.32 9.60
CA ALA A 103 -17.51 9.68 10.89
C ALA A 103 -16.58 10.11 12.04
N LYS A 104 -15.32 10.43 11.74
CA LYS A 104 -14.31 10.89 12.70
C LYS A 104 -14.55 12.32 13.23
N LYS A 105 -15.44 13.09 12.57
CA LYS A 105 -15.88 14.40 13.10
C LYS A 105 -16.76 14.27 14.34
N ILE A 106 -17.47 13.15 14.47
CA ILE A 106 -18.41 12.89 15.56
C ILE A 106 -17.73 12.11 16.68
N ILE A 107 -17.03 11.02 16.32
CA ILE A 107 -16.34 10.16 17.26
C ILE A 107 -14.88 10.60 17.33
N LYS A 108 -14.48 11.15 18.47
CA LYS A 108 -13.14 11.75 18.67
C LYS A 108 -12.12 10.78 19.26
N THR A 109 -12.58 9.71 19.93
CA THR A 109 -11.72 8.75 20.62
C THR A 109 -12.20 7.32 20.36
N ASN A 110 -11.27 6.37 20.44
CA ASN A 110 -11.54 4.92 20.42
C ASN A 110 -11.32 4.36 21.83
N ASP A 111 -12.33 4.48 22.70
CA ASP A 111 -12.19 4.17 24.12
C ASP A 111 -12.05 2.66 24.41
N GLU A 112 -12.40 1.79 23.46
CA GLU A 112 -12.32 0.33 23.63
C GLU A 112 -11.03 -0.27 23.03
N ASN A 113 -10.22 0.54 22.34
CA ASN A 113 -8.93 0.08 21.84
C ASN A 113 -8.00 -0.26 23.01
N LYS A 114 -7.33 -1.41 22.93
CA LYS A 114 -6.33 -1.84 23.91
C LYS A 114 -4.94 -1.69 23.32
N TYR A 115 -4.06 -1.04 24.09
CA TYR A 115 -2.68 -0.79 23.71
C TYR A 115 -1.77 -1.50 24.70
N ASN A 116 -0.97 -2.44 24.21
CA ASN A 116 0.07 -3.11 24.98
C ASN A 116 1.46 -2.62 24.49
N HIS A 117 2.52 -3.25 24.97
CA HIS A 117 3.89 -2.87 24.63
C HIS A 117 4.30 -3.19 23.17
N ASN A 118 3.50 -3.98 22.43
CA ASN A 118 3.73 -4.25 21.00
C ASN A 118 3.68 -2.99 20.16
N PHE A 119 2.87 -2.00 20.55
CA PHE A 119 2.77 -0.70 19.88
C PHE A 119 4.08 0.11 19.95
N ARG A 120 5.05 -0.32 20.77
CA ARG A 120 6.40 0.24 20.85
C ARG A 120 7.46 -0.72 20.28
N GLY A 121 7.05 -1.82 19.66
CA GLY A 121 7.93 -2.85 19.11
C GLY A 121 8.45 -3.87 20.12
N PHE A 122 7.97 -3.83 21.38
CA PHE A 122 8.34 -4.83 22.38
C PHE A 122 7.34 -5.98 22.39
N TYR A 123 7.86 -7.20 22.48
CA TYR A 123 7.04 -8.40 22.48
C TYR A 123 7.50 -9.35 23.57
N CYS A 124 6.58 -10.23 23.96
CA CYS A 124 6.78 -11.27 24.95
C CYS A 124 7.03 -10.71 26.35
N ARG A 125 6.89 -11.56 27.37
CA ARG A 125 7.23 -11.19 28.77
C ARG A 125 8.71 -10.84 28.97
N CYS A 126 9.58 -11.25 28.03
CA CYS A 126 11.00 -10.89 28.05
C CYS A 126 11.24 -9.43 27.65
N GLY A 127 10.25 -8.76 27.05
CA GLY A 127 10.32 -7.36 26.66
C GLY A 127 11.42 -7.07 25.64
N GLN A 128 11.69 -8.01 24.73
CA GLN A 128 12.66 -7.81 23.66
C GLN A 128 12.03 -7.02 22.51
N LEU A 129 12.85 -6.20 21.85
CA LEU A 129 12.44 -5.57 20.59
C LEU A 129 12.32 -6.65 19.52
N TYR A 130 11.16 -6.72 18.88
CA TYR A 130 10.94 -7.66 17.78
C TYR A 130 11.56 -7.13 16.50
N ASP A 131 12.32 -8.01 15.85
CA ASP A 131 12.97 -7.77 14.57
C ASP A 131 12.61 -8.94 13.65
N PRO A 132 11.75 -8.73 12.63
CA PRO A 132 11.27 -9.82 11.77
C PRO A 132 12.40 -10.48 10.97
N GLU A 133 13.56 -9.83 10.79
CA GLU A 133 14.70 -10.41 10.09
C GLU A 133 15.58 -11.30 10.98
N LYS A 134 15.52 -11.09 12.31
CA LYS A 134 16.35 -11.83 13.28
C LYS A 134 15.59 -12.87 14.08
N GLU A 135 14.26 -12.79 14.10
CA GLU A 135 13.43 -13.72 14.86
C GLU A 135 13.31 -15.07 14.13
N GLU A 136 14.07 -16.07 14.59
CA GLU A 136 14.07 -17.42 13.98
C GLU A 136 13.04 -18.38 14.64
N GLY A 137 12.49 -18.02 15.81
CA GLY A 137 11.60 -18.87 16.59
C GLY A 137 10.11 -18.68 16.28
N THR A 138 9.30 -19.72 16.49
CA THR A 138 7.84 -19.60 16.44
C THR A 138 7.34 -18.76 17.62
N MET A 139 6.53 -17.73 17.32
CA MET A 139 5.84 -16.93 18.33
C MET A 139 4.35 -17.27 18.35
N PHE A 140 3.73 -17.20 19.53
CA PHE A 140 2.31 -17.44 19.72
C PHE A 140 1.63 -16.19 20.28
N GLN A 141 0.51 -15.80 19.67
CA GLN A 141 -0.31 -14.70 20.16
C GLN A 141 -1.25 -15.18 21.29
N CYS A 142 -1.25 -14.48 22.43
CA CYS A 142 -2.18 -14.77 23.50
C CYS A 142 -3.60 -14.27 23.17
N ILE A 143 -4.62 -15.11 23.40
CA ILE A 143 -6.03 -14.73 23.16
C ILE A 143 -6.51 -13.58 24.07
N THR A 144 -5.97 -13.46 25.29
CA THR A 144 -6.49 -12.51 26.29
C THR A 144 -5.81 -11.15 26.22
N CYS A 145 -4.48 -11.11 26.17
CA CYS A 145 -3.72 -9.86 26.16
C CYS A 145 -3.24 -9.42 24.77
N GLU A 146 -3.42 -10.29 23.76
CA GLU A 146 -3.03 -10.07 22.36
C GLU A 146 -1.55 -9.76 22.15
N ASP A 147 -0.72 -10.08 23.14
CA ASP A 147 0.73 -10.03 23.06
C ASP A 147 1.27 -11.29 22.39
N TRP A 148 2.43 -11.19 21.75
CA TRP A 148 3.11 -12.32 21.13
C TRP A 148 4.24 -12.80 22.03
N PHE A 149 4.32 -14.10 22.21
CA PHE A 149 5.29 -14.73 23.09
C PHE A 149 6.17 -15.70 22.31
N HIS A 150 7.48 -15.67 22.57
CA HIS A 150 8.39 -16.70 22.10
C HIS A 150 8.00 -18.06 22.67
N GLU A 151 8.06 -19.12 21.87
CA GLU A 151 7.80 -20.51 22.30
C GLU A 151 8.48 -20.85 23.64
N GLN A 152 9.77 -20.51 23.76
CA GLN A 152 10.58 -20.81 24.95
C GLN A 152 10.16 -19.98 26.17
N CYS A 153 9.44 -18.88 25.97
CA CYS A 153 8.93 -18.02 27.02
C CYS A 153 7.52 -18.37 27.49
N ILE A 154 6.81 -19.31 26.86
CA ILE A 154 5.44 -19.67 27.26
C ILE A 154 5.45 -20.91 28.17
N GLY A 155 6.40 -21.82 27.98
CA GLY A 155 6.38 -23.15 28.60
C GLY A 155 5.41 -24.09 27.90
N ASN A 156 5.18 -25.29 28.45
CA ASN A 156 4.46 -26.37 27.77
C ASN A 156 2.92 -26.22 27.91
N CYS A 157 2.32 -25.25 27.21
CA CYS A 157 0.87 -24.95 27.30
C CYS A 157 -0.04 -25.95 26.57
N LEU A 158 0.51 -26.78 25.68
CA LEU A 158 -0.27 -27.72 24.87
C LEU A 158 -1.03 -28.75 25.71
N GLU A 159 -0.41 -29.32 26.74
CA GLU A 159 -1.08 -30.29 27.63
C GLU A 159 -2.20 -29.66 28.45
N ALA A 160 -2.03 -28.40 28.85
CA ALA A 160 -3.03 -27.66 29.60
C ALA A 160 -4.29 -27.40 28.74
N TYR A 161 -4.14 -27.11 27.45
CA TYR A 161 -5.29 -26.83 26.58
C TYR A 161 -6.14 -28.07 26.31
N LYS A 162 -5.51 -29.23 26.09
CA LYS A 162 -6.23 -30.51 25.98
C LYS A 162 -6.98 -30.86 27.26
N SER A 163 -6.32 -30.66 28.41
CA SER A 163 -6.90 -30.99 29.72
C SER A 163 -8.08 -30.10 30.11
N ASN A 164 -8.18 -28.89 29.54
CA ASN A 164 -9.25 -27.93 29.83
C ASN A 164 -10.32 -27.87 28.72
N ASP A 165 -10.27 -28.77 27.71
CA ASP A 165 -11.23 -28.82 26.60
C ASP A 165 -11.37 -27.49 25.83
N ILE A 166 -10.23 -26.79 25.66
CA ILE A 166 -10.14 -25.51 24.94
C ILE A 166 -9.34 -25.62 23.64
N GLU A 167 -9.33 -26.80 23.02
CA GLU A 167 -8.64 -27.06 21.75
C GLU A 167 -9.17 -26.20 20.59
N PHE A 168 -10.41 -25.70 20.69
CA PHE A 168 -10.98 -24.78 19.70
C PHE A 168 -10.19 -23.48 19.55
N LEU A 169 -9.33 -23.11 20.51
CA LEU A 169 -8.45 -21.95 20.43
C LEU A 169 -7.40 -22.05 19.33
N PHE A 170 -7.15 -23.25 18.81
CA PHE A 170 -6.28 -23.46 17.65
C PHE A 170 -6.98 -23.26 16.31
N ASN A 171 -8.31 -23.09 16.31
CA ASN A 171 -9.04 -22.86 15.07
C ASN A 171 -8.82 -21.43 14.58
N GLU A 172 -8.64 -21.28 13.27
CA GLU A 172 -8.52 -19.97 12.65
C GLU A 172 -9.81 -19.16 12.84
N GLU A 173 -9.66 -17.97 13.43
CA GLU A 173 -10.72 -16.98 13.48
C GLU A 173 -10.80 -16.22 12.15
N LYS A 174 -11.96 -15.61 11.83
CA LYS A 174 -12.09 -14.72 10.66
C LYS A 174 -11.39 -13.38 10.92
N THR A 175 -10.51 -12.96 10.03
CA THR A 175 -9.91 -11.61 10.03
C THR A 175 -10.58 -10.78 8.94
N HIS A 176 -10.79 -9.49 9.18
CA HIS A 176 -11.11 -8.56 8.10
C HIS A 176 -9.89 -8.40 7.22
N GLU A 177 -10.04 -8.81 5.97
CA GLU A 177 -9.05 -8.62 4.92
C GLU A 177 -9.49 -7.45 4.03
N PRO A 178 -8.53 -6.64 3.53
CA PRO A 178 -8.81 -5.66 2.50
C PRO A 178 -9.51 -6.31 1.30
N GLU A 179 -10.33 -5.55 0.59
CA GLU A 179 -10.92 -6.01 -0.67
C GLU A 179 -9.79 -6.39 -1.64
N GLU A 180 -9.91 -7.54 -2.30
CA GLU A 180 -8.99 -7.92 -3.38
C GLU A 180 -9.01 -6.84 -4.46
N ASP A 181 -7.83 -6.52 -4.95
CA ASP A 181 -7.72 -5.64 -6.10
C ASP A 181 -7.92 -6.44 -7.38
N GLU A 182 -9.12 -6.37 -7.95
CA GLU A 182 -9.45 -7.02 -9.24
C GLU A 182 -8.54 -6.54 -10.40
N ASP A 183 -7.99 -5.33 -10.27
CA ASP A 183 -7.02 -4.81 -11.22
C ASP A 183 -5.59 -5.28 -10.90
N ALA A 184 -5.33 -5.81 -9.70
CA ALA A 184 -4.04 -6.41 -9.34
C ALA A 184 -3.84 -7.73 -10.11
N GLY A 185 -3.22 -7.60 -11.27
CA GLY A 185 -3.12 -8.71 -12.23
C GLY A 185 -3.04 -8.23 -13.67
N ARG A 186 -3.63 -7.07 -13.94
CA ARG A 186 -3.85 -6.53 -15.29
C ARG A 186 -2.78 -5.50 -15.63
N SER A 187 -2.49 -5.35 -16.92
CA SER A 187 -1.56 -4.32 -17.38
C SER A 187 -2.21 -2.94 -17.35
N LEU A 188 -1.42 -1.88 -17.12
CA LEU A 188 -1.94 -0.50 -17.18
C LEU A 188 -2.63 -0.18 -18.52
N LEU A 189 -2.13 -0.74 -19.63
CA LEU A 189 -2.72 -0.59 -20.95
C LEU A 189 -4.15 -1.16 -21.00
N GLU A 190 -4.34 -2.37 -20.47
CA GLU A 190 -5.63 -3.06 -20.46
C GLU A 190 -6.67 -2.28 -19.63
N ILE A 191 -6.28 -1.87 -18.43
CA ILE A 191 -7.13 -1.04 -17.55
C ILE A 191 -7.48 0.27 -18.25
N GLY A 192 -6.50 0.93 -18.88
CA GLY A 192 -6.70 2.17 -19.62
C GLY A 192 -7.70 2.03 -20.77
N MET A 193 -7.63 0.92 -21.51
CA MET A 193 -8.58 0.64 -22.59
C MET A 193 -10.00 0.39 -22.08
N GLU A 194 -10.15 -0.34 -20.99
CA GLU A 194 -11.48 -0.58 -20.40
C GLU A 194 -12.12 0.70 -19.84
N GLN A 195 -11.32 1.57 -19.19
CA GLN A 195 -11.83 2.86 -18.71
C GLN A 195 -12.29 3.75 -19.86
N LEU A 196 -11.58 3.74 -21.00
CA LEU A 196 -12.02 4.43 -22.22
C LEU A 196 -13.36 3.91 -22.73
N GLU A 197 -13.66 2.61 -22.60
CA GLU A 197 -14.97 2.07 -22.98
C GLU A 197 -16.11 2.52 -22.06
N ARG A 198 -15.79 2.86 -20.80
CA ARG A 198 -16.77 3.30 -19.78
C ARG A 198 -17.08 4.80 -19.84
N ILE A 199 -16.25 5.60 -20.48
CA ILE A 199 -16.43 7.06 -20.63
C ILE A 199 -17.57 7.35 -21.63
N GLU A 200 -18.24 8.50 -21.47
CA GLU A 200 -19.29 8.92 -22.39
C GLU A 200 -18.76 9.02 -23.84
N ARG A 201 -19.50 8.46 -24.80
CA ARG A 201 -19.06 8.26 -26.19
C ARG A 201 -18.45 9.50 -26.85
N VAL A 202 -18.95 10.70 -26.53
CA VAL A 202 -18.43 11.97 -27.07
C VAL A 202 -17.02 12.24 -26.54
N GLN A 203 -16.85 12.14 -25.22
CA GLN A 203 -15.57 12.34 -24.55
C GLN A 203 -14.53 11.28 -24.95
N VAL A 204 -14.96 10.05 -25.27
CA VAL A 204 -14.09 9.02 -25.86
C VAL A 204 -13.58 9.43 -27.23
N ILE A 205 -14.47 9.93 -28.11
CA ILE A 205 -14.08 10.36 -29.46
C ILE A 205 -13.08 11.51 -29.39
N GLU A 206 -13.34 12.51 -28.55
CA GLU A 206 -12.44 13.64 -28.34
C GLU A 206 -11.08 13.18 -27.81
N SER A 207 -11.07 12.28 -26.82
CA SER A 207 -9.83 11.71 -26.25
C SER A 207 -9.04 10.91 -27.30
N LEU A 208 -9.73 10.11 -28.13
CA LEU A 208 -9.10 9.34 -29.20
C LEU A 208 -8.55 10.24 -30.32
N MET A 209 -9.24 11.33 -30.65
CA MET A 209 -8.76 12.33 -31.60
C MET A 209 -7.51 13.03 -31.07
N ALA A 210 -7.54 13.51 -29.83
CA ALA A 210 -6.39 14.14 -29.19
C ALA A 210 -5.18 13.19 -29.10
N TYR A 211 -5.41 11.92 -28.74
CA TYR A 211 -4.36 10.91 -28.71
C TYR A 211 -3.75 10.67 -30.09
N LYS A 212 -4.59 10.57 -31.12
CA LYS A 212 -4.15 10.40 -32.51
C LYS A 212 -3.33 11.61 -32.98
N ASP A 213 -3.76 12.82 -32.65
CA ASP A 213 -3.07 14.05 -33.03
C ASP A 213 -1.70 14.12 -32.33
N LEU A 214 -1.63 13.85 -31.03
CA LEU A 214 -0.37 13.74 -30.28
C LEU A 214 0.56 12.67 -30.87
N ALA A 215 0.03 11.50 -31.24
CA ALA A 215 0.82 10.44 -31.85
C ALA A 215 1.37 10.84 -33.23
N ASN A 216 0.59 11.57 -34.02
CA ASN A 216 1.05 12.11 -35.30
C ASN A 216 2.12 13.19 -35.12
N ASP A 217 1.95 14.07 -34.13
CA ASP A 217 2.90 15.13 -33.81
C ASP A 217 4.23 14.54 -33.32
N LEU A 218 4.19 13.55 -32.42
CA LEU A 218 5.37 12.81 -31.97
C LEU A 218 6.07 12.09 -33.14
N LYS A 219 5.31 11.43 -34.01
CA LYS A 219 5.86 10.73 -35.18
C LYS A 219 6.51 11.70 -36.17
N SER A 220 5.88 12.85 -36.39
CA SER A 220 6.42 13.94 -37.21
C SER A 220 7.71 14.47 -36.60
N TYR A 221 7.70 14.77 -35.30
CA TYR A 221 8.86 15.24 -34.55
C TYR A 221 10.03 14.26 -34.66
N PHE A 222 9.84 12.98 -34.31
CA PHE A 222 10.89 11.97 -34.35
C PHE A 222 11.34 11.58 -35.77
N SER A 223 10.52 11.80 -36.79
CA SER A 223 10.95 11.55 -38.17
C SER A 223 12.11 12.46 -38.61
N SER A 224 12.22 13.66 -38.03
CA SER A 224 13.35 14.57 -38.26
C SER A 224 14.69 14.02 -37.71
N PHE A 225 14.63 13.27 -36.61
CA PHE A 225 15.80 12.61 -35.99
C PHE A 225 16.24 11.38 -36.79
N LYS A 226 15.27 10.62 -37.32
CA LYS A 226 15.54 9.47 -38.19
C LYS A 226 16.29 9.89 -39.46
N ASN A 227 15.92 11.01 -40.06
CA ASN A 227 16.56 11.51 -41.28
C ASN A 227 17.94 12.13 -41.04
N SER A 228 18.21 12.62 -39.82
CA SER A 228 19.49 13.23 -39.44
C SER A 228 20.47 12.25 -38.79
N GLY A 229 20.03 11.04 -38.44
CA GLY A 229 20.83 10.05 -37.71
C GLY A 229 21.17 10.47 -36.28
N LYS A 230 20.51 11.51 -35.75
CA LYS A 230 20.70 12.01 -34.39
C LYS A 230 20.00 11.08 -33.39
N ILE A 231 20.68 10.78 -32.28
CA ILE A 231 20.10 10.05 -31.16
C ILE A 231 19.14 10.99 -30.42
N VAL A 232 17.94 10.49 -30.08
CA VAL A 232 16.96 11.22 -29.27
C VAL A 232 17.43 11.25 -27.82
N THR A 233 17.53 12.43 -27.23
CA THR A 233 17.87 12.61 -25.80
C THR A 233 16.65 12.98 -24.96
N LYS A 234 16.83 12.99 -23.63
CA LYS A 234 15.79 13.44 -22.69
C LYS A 234 15.43 14.91 -22.91
N GLU A 235 16.40 15.77 -23.25
CA GLU A 235 16.14 17.18 -23.56
C GLU A 235 15.23 17.32 -24.80
N ASP A 236 15.46 16.53 -25.85
CA ASP A 236 14.63 16.58 -27.07
C ASP A 236 13.15 16.23 -26.75
N ILE A 237 12.90 15.28 -25.84
CA ILE A 237 11.53 14.95 -25.39
C ILE A 237 10.92 16.09 -24.57
N ASN A 238 11.68 16.67 -23.64
CA ASN A 238 11.20 17.79 -22.84
C ASN A 238 10.88 19.02 -23.70
N ASP A 239 11.72 19.31 -24.71
CA ASP A 239 11.52 20.41 -25.65
C ASP A 239 10.23 20.24 -26.46
N PHE A 240 9.91 19.01 -26.88
CA PHE A 240 8.64 18.72 -27.56
C PHE A 240 7.45 19.11 -26.67
N PHE A 241 7.40 18.60 -25.43
CA PHE A 241 6.26 18.85 -24.55
C PHE A 241 6.19 20.30 -24.02
N ALA A 242 7.33 20.99 -23.88
CA ALA A 242 7.36 22.41 -23.49
C ALA A 242 6.79 23.35 -24.57
N VAL A 243 6.90 22.98 -25.85
CA VAL A 243 6.33 23.76 -26.97
C VAL A 243 4.84 23.42 -27.18
N SER A 244 4.44 22.19 -26.87
CA SER A 244 3.06 21.72 -27.02
C SER A 244 2.07 22.26 -25.97
N GLU A 245 2.53 22.76 -24.82
CA GLU A 245 1.68 23.33 -23.76
C GLU A 245 0.83 24.54 -24.20
N PHE A 246 1.11 25.16 -25.36
CA PHE A 246 0.30 26.25 -25.90
C PHE A 246 -0.92 25.84 -26.74
N ASN A 247 -1.14 24.54 -27.00
CA ASN A 247 -2.24 24.06 -27.87
C ASN A 247 -3.28 23.16 -27.18
N LEU A 248 -3.21 22.96 -25.86
CA LEU A 248 -4.20 22.19 -25.09
C LEU A 248 -4.98 23.12 -24.13
N ILE A 249 -5.76 24.04 -24.69
CA ILE A 249 -6.86 24.69 -23.97
C ILE A 249 -8.14 24.32 -24.71
N TYR A 250 -8.82 23.28 -24.22
CA TYR A 250 -10.29 23.17 -24.19
C TYR A 250 -10.69 22.19 -23.10
#